data_AF-A0A099S1X4-F1
#
_entry.id   AF-A0A099S1X4-F1
#
_cell.length_a   1.000
_cell.length_b   1.000
_cell.length_c   1.000
_cell.angle_alpha   90.00
_cell.angle_beta   90.00
_cell.angle_gamma   90.00
#
_symmetry.space_group_name_H-M   'P 1'
#
loop_
_entity.id
_entity.type
_entity.pdbx_description
1 polymer ?
#
loop_
_entity_poly.entity_id
_entity_poly.type
_entity_poly.pdbx_seq_one_letter_code
_entity_poly.pdbx_strand_id
1 'polypeptide(L)'
;MSPEGYYEEYLKGKTKEQIMTAIRGLKQEIERLKNIMESPDYGKEPIMHPSEDTRIHWTREYLERAKLAYAEAGGTYTLSKSEEKTADFDANMDAICKITFIAALIDLHIGEWCRRYSTKRFGYTVCDGTQWGLEFEYNNGHKPVRFHGDNSYPYNFNKFLMLFGIDDTEEDEDE
;
A
#
# COMPACT_ATOMS: atom_id res chain seq x y z
N MET A 1 -20.53 16.19 -0.79
CA MET A 1 -20.53 16.95 -2.06
C MET A 1 -19.46 16.30 -2.92
N SER A 2 -19.68 16.13 -4.23
CA SER A 2 -18.63 15.55 -5.09
C SER A 2 -17.54 16.59 -5.40
N PRO A 3 -16.33 16.17 -5.81
CA PRO A 3 -15.28 17.10 -6.23
C PRO A 3 -15.71 18.02 -7.37
N GLU A 4 -16.46 17.50 -8.34
CA GLU A 4 -17.04 18.26 -9.45
C GLU A 4 -18.10 19.26 -8.96
N GLY A 5 -18.94 18.86 -8.00
CA GLY A 5 -19.90 19.76 -7.37
C GLY A 5 -19.21 20.91 -6.65
N TYR A 6 -18.11 20.62 -5.92
CA TYR A 6 -17.29 21.64 -5.28
C TYR A 6 -16.68 22.61 -6.32
N TYR A 7 -16.20 22.09 -7.45
CA TYR A 7 -15.68 22.94 -8.51
C TYR A 7 -16.74 23.91 -9.05
N GLU A 8 -17.92 23.39 -9.40
CA GLU A 8 -19.01 24.20 -9.96
C GLU A 8 -19.46 25.31 -9.00
N GLU A 9 -19.52 25.04 -7.70
CA GLU A 9 -19.99 25.99 -6.70
C GLU A 9 -18.91 26.98 -6.23
N TYR A 10 -17.67 26.53 -6.04
CA TYR A 10 -16.63 27.31 -5.36
C TYR A 10 -15.49 27.79 -6.26
N LEU A 11 -15.21 27.11 -7.38
CA LEU A 11 -14.01 27.35 -8.21
C LEU A 11 -14.32 27.89 -9.61
N LYS A 12 -15.47 27.53 -10.18
CA LYS A 12 -15.84 27.91 -11.55
C LYS A 12 -15.94 29.44 -11.69
N GLY A 13 -15.26 29.97 -12.71
CA GLY A 13 -15.21 31.40 -12.99
C GLY A 13 -14.38 32.24 -12.00
N LYS A 14 -13.68 31.61 -11.05
CA LYS A 14 -12.77 32.30 -10.12
C LYS A 14 -11.42 32.60 -10.79
N THR A 15 -10.74 33.63 -10.29
CA THR A 15 -9.37 33.93 -10.73
C THR A 15 -8.37 32.98 -10.06
N LYS A 16 -7.16 32.89 -10.62
CA LYS A 16 -6.08 32.08 -10.05
C LYS A 16 -5.77 32.44 -8.59
N GLU A 17 -5.83 33.72 -8.21
CA GLU A 17 -5.59 34.19 -6.83
C GLU A 17 -6.67 33.71 -5.87
N GLN A 18 -7.92 33.71 -6.32
CA GLN A 18 -9.05 33.20 -5.54
C GLN A 18 -8.96 31.68 -5.35
N ILE A 19 -8.60 30.95 -6.41
CA ILE A 19 -8.38 29.50 -6.34
C ILE A 19 -7.20 29.17 -5.41
N MET A 20 -6.09 29.92 -5.48
CA MET A 20 -4.96 29.75 -4.56
C MET A 20 -5.37 30.00 -3.09
N THR A 21 -6.25 30.96 -2.85
CA THR A 21 -6.79 31.20 -1.50
C THR A 21 -7.63 30.02 -1.02
N ALA A 22 -8.43 29.40 -1.90
CA ALA A 22 -9.18 28.18 -1.59
C ALA A 22 -8.24 27.00 -1.27
N ILE A 23 -7.19 26.78 -2.07
CA ILE A 23 -6.15 25.77 -1.83
C ILE A 23 -5.55 25.94 -0.43
N ARG A 24 -5.18 27.17 -0.04
CA ARG A 24 -4.64 27.45 1.29
C ARG A 24 -5.64 27.11 2.40
N GLY A 25 -6.91 27.46 2.22
CA GLY A 25 -7.97 27.14 3.18
C GLY A 25 -8.19 25.64 3.35
N LEU A 26 -8.22 24.88 2.26
CA LEU A 26 -8.36 23.42 2.28
C LEU A 26 -7.18 22.75 3.01
N LYS A 27 -5.95 23.24 2.79
CA LYS A 27 -4.76 22.73 3.52
C LYS A 27 -4.87 22.97 5.03
N GLN A 28 -5.31 24.17 5.43
CA GLN A 28 -5.52 24.49 6.85
C GLN A 28 -6.63 23.65 7.48
N GLU A 29 -7.70 23.36 6.73
CA GLU A 29 -8.78 22.47 7.20
C GLU A 29 -8.26 21.05 7.46
N ILE A 30 -7.46 20.50 6.53
CA ILE A 30 -6.83 19.17 6.69
C ILE A 30 -5.93 19.15 7.93
N GLU A 31 -5.10 20.18 8.11
CA GLU A 31 -4.22 20.30 9.29
C GLU A 31 -5.02 20.38 10.58
N ARG A 32 -6.08 21.20 10.62
CA ARG A 32 -6.96 21.32 11.79
C ARG A 32 -7.60 19.98 12.14
N LEU A 33 -8.13 19.26 11.14
CA LEU A 33 -8.78 17.96 11.35
C LEU A 33 -7.79 16.91 11.84
N LYS A 34 -6.57 16.87 11.30
CA LYS A 34 -5.50 15.98 11.79
C LYS A 34 -5.16 16.26 13.25
N ASN A 35 -4.98 17.54 13.62
CA ASN A 35 -4.70 17.92 15.00
C ASN A 35 -5.81 17.50 15.97
N ILE A 36 -7.07 17.52 15.53
CA ILE A 36 -8.20 17.01 16.33
C ILE A 36 -8.05 15.50 16.54
N MET A 37 -7.73 14.76 15.48
CA MET A 37 -7.57 13.29 15.53
C MET A 37 -6.34 12.84 16.31
N GLU A 38 -5.29 13.66 16.36
CA GLU A 38 -4.05 13.40 17.11
C GLU A 38 -4.17 13.76 18.61
N SER A 39 -5.29 14.36 19.03
CA SER A 39 -5.54 14.68 20.44
C SER A 39 -5.69 13.41 21.30
N PRO A 40 -5.10 13.37 22.51
CA PRO A 40 -5.28 12.26 23.46
C PRO A 40 -6.74 12.01 23.87
N ASP A 41 -7.62 12.99 23.63
CA ASP A 41 -9.05 12.92 23.95
C ASP A 41 -9.93 12.54 22.76
N TYR A 42 -9.33 12.35 21.57
CA TYR A 42 -10.08 11.95 20.39
C TYR A 42 -10.75 10.60 20.59
N GLY A 43 -12.04 10.51 20.25
CA GLY A 43 -12.85 9.29 20.39
C GLY A 43 -13.33 8.98 21.82
N LYS A 44 -13.02 9.82 22.82
CA LYS A 44 -13.63 9.70 24.17
C LYS A 44 -15.09 10.15 24.20
N GLU A 45 -15.46 11.07 23.31
CA GLU A 45 -16.84 11.50 23.08
C GLU A 45 -17.44 10.78 21.87
N PRO A 46 -18.78 10.65 21.78
CA PRO A 46 -19.44 10.09 20.61
C PRO A 46 -19.04 10.85 19.33
N ILE A 47 -18.51 10.12 18.34
CA ILE A 47 -18.13 10.70 17.05
C ILE A 47 -19.39 11.16 16.31
N MET A 48 -19.46 12.45 16.01
CA MET A 48 -20.56 13.01 15.22
C MET A 48 -20.26 12.87 13.73
N HIS A 49 -21.27 12.48 12.95
CA HIS A 49 -21.11 12.31 11.51
C HIS A 49 -21.38 13.59 10.70
N PRO A 50 -20.63 13.84 9.60
CA PRO A 50 -19.53 13.01 9.12
C PRO A 50 -18.28 13.12 10.00
N SER A 51 -17.62 11.98 10.25
CA SER A 51 -16.43 11.92 11.09
C SER A 51 -15.29 12.76 10.51
N GLU A 52 -14.34 13.14 11.36
CA GLU A 52 -13.14 13.89 10.97
C GLU A 52 -12.39 13.18 9.84
N ASP A 53 -12.28 11.85 9.88
CA ASP A 53 -11.68 11.05 8.82
C ASP A 53 -12.41 11.22 7.47
N THR A 54 -13.74 11.10 7.47
CA THR A 54 -14.55 11.31 6.27
C THR A 54 -14.37 12.73 5.74
N ARG A 55 -14.30 13.72 6.64
CA ARG A 55 -14.05 15.12 6.27
C ARG A 55 -12.66 15.33 5.69
N ILE A 56 -11.62 14.69 6.24
CA ILE A 56 -10.26 14.74 5.69
C ILE A 56 -10.25 14.16 4.28
N HIS A 57 -10.89 13.01 4.06
CA HIS A 57 -10.97 12.36 2.76
C HIS A 57 -11.54 13.31 1.70
N TRP A 58 -12.76 13.83 1.91
CA TRP A 58 -13.38 14.75 0.95
C TRP A 58 -12.59 16.05 0.78
N THR A 59 -11.99 16.58 1.84
CA THR A 59 -11.19 17.82 1.76
C THR A 59 -9.93 17.61 0.91
N ARG A 60 -9.32 16.42 0.94
CA ARG A 60 -8.21 16.05 0.04
C ARG A 60 -8.66 15.99 -1.41
N GLU A 61 -9.82 15.37 -1.69
CA GLU A 61 -10.38 15.34 -3.04
C GLU A 61 -10.66 16.76 -3.58
N TYR A 62 -11.23 17.64 -2.75
CA TYR A 62 -11.44 19.04 -3.13
C TYR A 62 -10.11 19.78 -3.36
N LEU A 63 -9.07 19.48 -2.57
CA LEU A 63 -7.74 20.07 -2.73
C LEU A 63 -7.12 19.67 -4.07
N GLU A 64 -7.21 18.40 -4.46
CA GLU A 64 -6.72 17.94 -5.76
C GLU A 64 -7.50 18.57 -6.91
N ARG A 65 -8.84 18.64 -6.80
CA ARG A 65 -9.65 19.33 -7.81
C ARG A 65 -9.34 20.83 -7.92
N ALA A 66 -9.03 21.48 -6.79
CA ALA A 66 -8.63 22.89 -6.74
C ALA A 66 -7.25 23.13 -7.39
N LYS A 67 -6.29 22.23 -7.17
CA LYS A 67 -4.99 22.26 -7.88
C LYS A 67 -5.18 22.12 -9.39
N LEU A 68 -6.07 21.22 -9.83
CA LEU A 68 -6.40 21.07 -11.25
C LEU A 68 -7.03 22.35 -11.82
N ALA A 69 -8.01 22.93 -11.13
CA ALA A 69 -8.64 24.20 -11.54
C ALA A 69 -7.63 25.36 -11.61
N TYR A 70 -6.66 25.38 -10.69
CA TYR A 70 -5.59 26.37 -10.70
C TYR A 70 -4.70 26.24 -11.95
N ALA A 71 -4.39 25.00 -12.36
CA ALA A 71 -3.66 24.73 -13.59
C ALA A 71 -4.48 25.08 -14.85
N GLU A 72 -5.77 24.77 -14.88
CA GLU A 72 -6.70 25.15 -15.96
C GLU A 72 -6.79 26.67 -16.13
N ALA A 73 -6.70 27.43 -15.02
CA ALA A 73 -6.64 28.89 -15.03
C ALA A 73 -5.26 29.47 -15.46
N GLY A 74 -4.33 28.62 -15.90
CA GLY A 74 -2.99 29.00 -16.34
C GLY A 74 -1.99 29.23 -15.19
N GLY A 75 -2.31 28.75 -13.99
CA GLY A 75 -1.40 28.78 -12.84
C GLY A 75 -0.42 27.60 -12.84
N THR A 76 0.74 27.77 -12.22
CA THR A 76 1.68 26.68 -11.94
C THR A 76 1.75 26.48 -10.43
N TYR A 77 1.25 25.34 -9.94
CA TYR A 77 1.28 25.04 -8.51
C TYR A 77 2.66 24.50 -8.11
N THR A 78 3.38 25.24 -7.29
CA THR A 78 4.64 24.78 -6.68
C THR A 78 4.35 24.16 -5.33
N LEU A 79 4.85 22.94 -5.11
CA LEU A 79 4.77 22.29 -3.81
C LEU A 79 5.47 23.13 -2.74
N SER A 80 4.88 23.14 -1.54
CA SER A 80 5.57 23.65 -0.35
C SER A 80 6.61 22.63 0.15
N LYS A 81 7.60 23.08 0.93
CA LYS A 81 8.64 22.19 1.50
C LYS A 81 8.09 20.99 2.27
N SER A 82 6.93 21.11 2.92
CA SER A 82 6.30 19.98 3.61
C SER A 82 5.68 18.99 2.63
N GLU A 83 5.09 19.47 1.54
CA GLU A 83 4.54 18.61 0.48
C GLU A 83 5.65 17.93 -0.32
N GLU A 84 6.76 18.61 -0.59
CA GLU A 84 7.95 18.01 -1.20
C GLU A 84 8.46 16.84 -0.35
N LYS A 85 8.59 17.04 0.97
CA LYS A 85 8.98 15.96 1.89
C LYS A 85 8.00 14.78 1.91
N THR A 86 6.69 15.05 1.85
CA THR A 86 5.68 13.99 1.77
C THR A 86 5.80 13.24 0.45
N ALA A 87 5.95 13.94 -0.67
CA ALA A 87 6.13 13.32 -1.97
C ALA A 87 7.44 12.49 -2.04
N ASP A 88 8.54 13.00 -1.49
CA ASP A 88 9.81 12.27 -1.39
C ASP A 88 9.67 11.00 -0.53
N PHE A 89 8.93 11.09 0.58
CA PHE A 89 8.64 9.94 1.43
C PHE A 89 7.78 8.90 0.70
N ASP A 90 6.70 9.34 0.05
CA ASP A 90 5.80 8.47 -0.72
C ASP A 90 6.53 7.81 -1.89
N ALA A 91 7.41 8.54 -2.59
CA ALA A 91 8.26 8.01 -3.65
C ALA A 91 9.27 6.97 -3.13
N ASN A 92 9.67 7.06 -1.86
CA ASN A 92 10.56 6.10 -1.22
C ASN A 92 9.80 4.95 -0.52
N MET A 93 8.48 5.00 -0.45
CA MET A 93 7.65 3.98 0.20
C MET A 93 7.86 2.60 -0.43
N ASP A 94 7.93 2.52 -1.76
CA ASP A 94 8.20 1.26 -2.48
C ASP A 94 9.54 0.63 -2.08
N ALA A 95 10.57 1.45 -1.88
CA ALA A 95 11.87 0.99 -1.43
C ALA A 95 11.82 0.47 0.02
N ILE A 96 11.07 1.15 0.90
CA ILE A 96 10.83 0.70 2.27
C ILE A 96 10.08 -0.64 2.28
N CYS A 97 9.01 -0.77 1.50
CA CYS A 97 8.25 -2.01 1.35
C CYS A 97 9.15 -3.16 0.89
N LYS A 98 10.00 -2.92 -0.12
CA LYS A 98 10.96 -3.93 -0.60
C LYS A 98 11.96 -4.34 0.49
N ILE A 99 12.51 -3.40 1.25
CA ILE A 99 13.47 -3.70 2.32
C ILE A 99 12.80 -4.55 3.41
N THR A 100 11.61 -4.17 3.85
CA THR A 100 10.84 -4.91 4.86
C THR A 100 10.50 -6.32 4.39
N PHE A 101 10.11 -6.47 3.12
CA PHE A 101 9.82 -7.77 2.52
C PHE A 101 11.06 -8.66 2.46
N ILE A 102 12.21 -8.12 2.04
CA ILE A 102 13.48 -8.86 2.02
C ILE A 102 13.90 -9.27 3.44
N ALA A 103 13.72 -8.41 4.44
CA ALA A 103 14.01 -8.73 5.82
C ALA A 103 13.16 -9.93 6.31
N ALA A 104 11.86 -9.93 6.02
CA ALA A 104 10.99 -11.05 6.35
C ALA A 104 11.41 -12.36 5.65
N LEU A 105 11.88 -12.30 4.40
CA LEU A 105 12.44 -13.46 3.70
C LEU A 105 13.73 -13.97 4.35
N ILE A 106 14.59 -13.08 4.86
CA ILE A 106 15.82 -13.45 5.58
C ILE A 106 15.48 -14.16 6.88
N ASP A 107 14.49 -13.66 7.64
CA ASP A 107 14.04 -14.25 8.91
C ASP A 107 13.38 -15.63 8.73
N LEU A 108 12.90 -15.93 7.53
CA LEU A 108 12.47 -17.28 7.17
C LEU A 108 13.65 -18.24 6.97
N HIS A 109 14.90 -17.79 6.94
CA HIS A 109 16.08 -18.66 6.76
C HIS A 109 15.98 -19.57 5.52
N ILE A 110 15.37 -19.08 4.43
CA ILE A 110 15.18 -19.86 3.18
C ILE A 110 16.50 -20.32 2.54
N GLY A 111 17.64 -19.75 2.97
CA GLY A 111 18.98 -20.20 2.59
C GLY A 111 19.32 -21.62 3.06
N GLU A 112 18.62 -22.15 4.05
CA GLU A 112 18.80 -23.53 4.55
C GLU A 112 18.05 -24.57 3.69
N TRP A 113 17.23 -24.12 2.75
CA TRP A 113 16.39 -25.00 1.96
C TRP A 113 17.19 -25.87 1.00
N CYS A 114 16.76 -27.12 0.84
CA CYS A 114 17.27 -28.03 -0.16
C CYS A 114 16.75 -27.62 -1.55
N ARG A 115 17.58 -27.75 -2.60
CA ARG A 115 17.15 -27.43 -3.97
C ARG A 115 16.01 -28.30 -4.51
N ARG A 116 15.90 -29.53 -3.96
CA ARG A 116 14.92 -30.53 -4.34
C ARG A 116 14.39 -31.23 -3.09
N TYR A 117 13.07 -31.26 -2.95
CA TYR A 117 12.37 -32.02 -1.92
C TYR A 117 11.67 -33.20 -2.56
N SER A 118 11.77 -34.40 -1.95
CA SER A 118 11.10 -35.59 -2.47
C SER A 118 10.77 -36.57 -1.37
N THR A 119 9.61 -37.22 -1.52
CA THR A 119 9.14 -38.29 -0.64
C THR A 119 10.05 -39.53 -0.66
N LYS A 120 10.88 -39.69 -1.70
CA LYS A 120 11.87 -40.79 -1.82
C LYS A 120 12.84 -40.87 -0.65
N ARG A 121 13.14 -39.75 0.01
CA ARG A 121 13.99 -39.72 1.21
C ARG A 121 13.38 -40.53 2.37
N PHE A 122 12.07 -40.71 2.37
CA PHE A 122 11.31 -41.50 3.35
C PHE A 122 11.02 -42.93 2.87
N GLY A 123 11.56 -43.35 1.72
CA GLY A 123 11.43 -44.72 1.21
C GLY A 123 10.16 -45.02 0.40
N TYR A 124 9.38 -44.01 0.02
CA TYR A 124 8.18 -44.17 -0.82
C TYR A 124 8.12 -43.10 -1.93
N THR A 125 7.16 -43.23 -2.84
CA THR A 125 6.89 -42.23 -3.89
C THR A 125 5.39 -42.10 -4.06
N VAL A 126 4.91 -40.86 -4.08
CA VAL A 126 3.50 -40.52 -4.32
C VAL A 126 3.33 -40.21 -5.80
N CYS A 127 2.42 -40.89 -6.48
CA CYS A 127 2.22 -40.76 -7.94
C CYS A 127 1.20 -39.68 -8.32
N ASP A 128 0.32 -39.30 -7.40
CA ASP A 128 -0.80 -38.37 -7.52
C ASP A 128 -0.67 -37.15 -6.58
N GLY A 129 0.55 -36.88 -6.10
CA GLY A 129 0.80 -35.81 -5.15
C GLY A 129 1.02 -34.43 -5.80
N THR A 130 0.88 -33.38 -4.98
CA THR A 130 1.14 -31.99 -5.40
C THR A 130 2.61 -31.76 -5.73
N GLN A 131 2.86 -31.11 -6.87
CA GLN A 131 4.18 -30.63 -7.27
C GLN A 131 4.26 -29.12 -7.08
N TRP A 132 5.39 -28.63 -6.58
CA TRP A 132 5.62 -27.19 -6.41
C TRP A 132 6.99 -26.77 -6.94
N GLY A 133 7.08 -25.51 -7.34
CA GLY A 133 8.32 -24.88 -7.80
C GLY A 133 8.36 -23.42 -7.38
N LEU A 134 9.55 -22.95 -7.01
CA LEU A 134 9.83 -21.58 -6.64
C LEU A 134 11.11 -21.12 -7.33
N GLU A 135 11.08 -19.97 -7.98
CA GLU A 135 12.21 -19.37 -8.68
C GLU A 135 12.42 -17.92 -8.23
N PHE A 136 13.65 -17.58 -7.87
CA PHE A 136 14.08 -16.22 -7.59
C PHE A 136 14.94 -15.71 -8.74
N GLU A 137 14.51 -14.60 -9.35
CA GLU A 137 15.24 -13.90 -10.39
C GLU A 137 15.89 -12.62 -9.85
N TYR A 138 17.02 -12.24 -10.43
CA TYR A 138 17.78 -11.06 -10.01
C TYR A 138 17.85 -10.05 -11.14
N ASN A 139 17.54 -8.78 -10.82
CA ASN A 139 17.54 -7.68 -11.78
C ASN A 139 18.95 -7.30 -12.31
N ASN A 140 20.01 -7.85 -11.72
CA ASN A 140 21.40 -7.63 -12.12
C ASN A 140 21.96 -8.74 -13.02
N GLY A 141 21.10 -9.64 -13.51
CA GLY A 141 21.48 -10.71 -14.42
C GLY A 141 22.20 -11.89 -13.75
N HIS A 142 22.21 -11.97 -12.41
CA HIS A 142 22.64 -13.20 -11.73
C HIS A 142 21.73 -14.37 -12.08
N LYS A 143 22.32 -15.57 -12.07
CA LYS A 143 21.58 -16.81 -12.37
C LYS A 143 20.42 -16.98 -11.38
N PRO A 144 19.21 -17.30 -11.88
CA PRO A 144 18.08 -17.57 -11.02
C PRO A 144 18.34 -18.73 -10.06
N VAL A 145 17.69 -18.66 -8.90
CA VAL A 145 17.76 -19.65 -7.83
C VAL A 145 16.44 -20.40 -7.81
N ARG A 146 16.47 -21.71 -8.10
CA ARG A 146 15.28 -22.57 -8.16
C ARG A 146 15.21 -23.54 -6.99
N PHE A 147 14.00 -23.81 -6.52
CA PHE A 147 13.60 -24.83 -5.55
C PHE A 147 12.37 -25.56 -6.10
N HIS A 148 12.25 -26.85 -5.82
CA HIS A 148 11.07 -27.62 -6.23
C HIS A 148 10.88 -28.85 -5.33
N GLY A 149 9.68 -29.41 -5.35
CA GLY A 149 9.43 -30.68 -4.67
C GLY A 149 8.17 -31.41 -5.10
N ASP A 150 8.13 -32.68 -4.70
CA ASP A 150 6.99 -33.59 -4.84
C ASP A 150 6.46 -33.97 -3.45
N ASN A 151 5.28 -33.45 -3.09
CA ASN A 151 4.57 -33.72 -1.84
C ASN A 151 5.45 -33.60 -0.57
N SER A 152 6.50 -32.78 -0.64
CA SER A 152 7.48 -32.60 0.42
C SER A 152 7.94 -31.14 0.38
N TYR A 153 7.89 -30.48 1.52
CA TYR A 153 8.04 -29.04 1.65
C TYR A 153 9.10 -28.69 2.72
N PRO A 154 9.75 -27.52 2.62
CA PRO A 154 10.54 -26.97 3.72
C PRO A 154 9.72 -26.78 5.00
N TYR A 155 10.38 -26.86 6.15
CA TYR A 155 9.73 -26.80 7.48
C TYR A 155 8.93 -25.52 7.74
N ASN A 156 9.22 -24.44 7.02
CA ASN A 156 8.58 -23.13 7.14
C ASN A 156 7.89 -22.68 5.84
N PHE A 157 7.60 -23.60 4.92
CA PHE A 157 6.96 -23.28 3.63
C PHE A 157 5.61 -22.57 3.79
N ASN A 158 4.79 -22.97 4.76
CA ASN A 158 3.50 -22.29 5.02
C ASN A 158 3.69 -20.83 5.47
N LYS A 159 4.73 -20.54 6.27
CA LYS A 159 5.04 -19.15 6.66
C LYS A 159 5.51 -18.33 5.46
N PHE A 160 6.21 -18.97 4.53
CA PHE A 160 6.56 -18.35 3.26
C PHE A 160 5.30 -18.04 2.43
N LEU A 161 4.35 -18.96 2.29
CA LEU A 161 3.08 -18.70 1.59
C LEU A 161 2.29 -17.54 2.22
N MET A 162 2.17 -17.52 3.55
CA MET A 162 1.54 -16.41 4.29
C MET A 162 2.21 -15.06 4.03
N LEU A 163 3.54 -15.02 3.88
CA LEU A 163 4.27 -13.79 3.54
C LEU A 163 3.86 -13.22 2.17
N PHE A 164 3.43 -14.08 1.25
CA PHE A 164 2.91 -13.69 -0.07
C PHE A 164 1.38 -13.52 -0.08
N GLY A 165 0.71 -13.65 1.07
CA GLY A 165 -0.75 -13.59 1.17
C GLY A 165 -1.46 -14.80 0.52
N ILE A 166 -0.76 -15.92 0.36
CA ILE A 166 -1.33 -17.17 -0.13
C ILE A 166 -1.80 -17.97 1.08
N ASP A 167 -3.11 -18.17 1.18
CA ASP A 167 -3.73 -19.05 2.16
C ASP A 167 -4.15 -20.34 1.45
N ASP A 168 -3.46 -21.43 1.76
CA ASP A 168 -3.70 -22.77 1.17
C ASP A 168 -4.60 -23.61 2.10
N THR A 169 -5.39 -22.95 2.96
CA THR A 169 -6.33 -23.60 3.89
C THR A 169 -7.75 -23.75 3.33
N GLU A 170 -7.97 -23.55 2.04
CA GLU A 170 -9.18 -24.05 1.37
C GLU A 170 -9.11 -25.59 1.30
N GLU A 171 -9.39 -26.25 2.44
CA GLU A 171 -9.97 -27.58 2.41
C GLU A 171 -11.36 -27.43 1.78
N ASP A 172 -11.56 -28.07 0.62
CA ASP A 172 -12.84 -28.21 -0.05
C ASP A 172 -13.92 -28.64 0.97
N GLU A 173 -14.80 -27.73 1.38
CA GLU A 173 -16.08 -28.07 2.02
C GLU A 173 -17.00 -28.68 0.94
N ASP A 174 -16.70 -29.91 0.52
CA ASP A 174 -17.63 -30.78 -0.20
C ASP A 174 -17.97 -31.99 0.69
N GLU A 175 -19.01 -31.83 1.54
CA GLU A 175 -19.94 -32.93 1.91
C GLU A 175 -21.32 -32.38 2.31
#